data_AF-A0A4P5TSJ4-F1
#
_entry.id   AF-A0A4P5TSJ4-F1
#
_cell.length_a   1.000
_cell.length_b   1.000
_cell.length_c   1.000
_cell.angle_alpha   90.00
_cell.angle_beta   90.00
_cell.angle_gamma   90.00
#
_symmetry.space_group_name_H-M   'P 1'
#
loop_
_entity.id
_entity.type
_entity.pdbx_description
1 polymer ?
#
loop_
_entity_poly.entity_id
_entity_poly.type
_entity_poly.pdbx_seq_one_letter_code
_entity_poly.pdbx_strand_id
1 'polypeptide(L)'
;MSLLNEFKQFALKGNVVELAVAVVIAAAFGAIVSSLVDDVITPLLLSPAMEAAKVGDLDKLAWGPVKYGKFIAAVIKFIIVAFALFLVVKATSKITK
;
A
#
# COMPACT_ATOMS: atom_id res chain seq x y z
N MET A 1 26.20 -20.06 -31.95
CA MET A 1 24.82 -20.03 -31.40
C MET A 1 24.30 -18.61 -31.58
N SER A 2 23.05 -18.42 -32.01
CA SER A 2 22.48 -17.08 -32.17
C SER A 2 22.10 -16.51 -30.79
N LEU A 3 22.35 -15.21 -30.54
CA LEU A 3 21.98 -14.48 -29.32
C LEU A 3 20.55 -14.74 -28.85
N LEU A 4 19.62 -14.98 -29.79
CA LEU A 4 18.22 -15.29 -29.49
C LEU A 4 18.05 -16.63 -28.76
N ASN A 5 18.87 -17.63 -29.09
CA ASN A 5 18.83 -18.93 -28.41
C ASN A 5 19.46 -18.86 -27.01
N GLU A 6 20.48 -18.04 -26.83
CA GLU A 6 21.12 -17.78 -25.53
C GLU A 6 20.19 -16.99 -24.60
N PHE A 7 19.51 -15.96 -25.13
CA PHE A 7 18.50 -15.20 -24.39
C PHE A 7 17.30 -16.08 -24.00
N LYS A 8 16.81 -16.92 -24.90
CA LYS A 8 15.72 -17.86 -24.59
C LYS A 8 16.13 -18.85 -23.49
N GLN A 9 17.35 -19.39 -23.53
CA GLN A 9 17.85 -20.26 -22.45
C GLN A 9 18.06 -19.52 -21.13
N PHE A 10 18.48 -18.26 -21.17
CA PHE A 10 18.59 -17.42 -19.97
C PHE A 10 17.22 -17.09 -19.35
N ALA A 11 16.26 -16.68 -20.17
CA ALA A 11 14.91 -16.31 -19.73
C ALA A 11 14.08 -17.51 -19.26
N LEU A 12 14.31 -18.70 -19.82
CA LEU A 12 13.68 -19.96 -19.39
C LEU A 12 14.35 -20.62 -18.20
N LYS A 13 15.39 -20.01 -17.60
CA LYS A 13 15.88 -20.46 -16.28
C LYS A 13 14.73 -20.32 -15.29
N GLY A 14 14.25 -21.44 -14.73
CA GLY A 14 13.05 -21.49 -13.87
C GLY A 14 12.99 -20.40 -12.79
N ASN A 15 14.14 -20.07 -12.19
CA ASN A 15 14.25 -19.00 -11.19
C ASN A 15 13.83 -17.60 -11.70
N VAL A 16 14.02 -17.28 -13.00
CA VAL A 16 13.67 -15.96 -13.56
C VAL A 16 12.16 -15.85 -13.79
N VAL A 17 11.53 -16.93 -14.25
CA VAL A 17 10.08 -16.97 -14.49
C VAL A 17 9.31 -16.94 -13.17
N GLU A 18 9.72 -17.73 -12.18
CA GLU A 18 9.11 -17.73 -10.84
C GLU A 18 9.23 -16.36 -10.16
N LEU A 19 10.41 -15.74 -10.27
CA LEU A 19 10.64 -14.41 -9.69
C LEU A 19 9.83 -13.33 -10.41
N ALA A 20 9.70 -13.40 -11.73
CA ALA A 20 8.83 -12.49 -12.49
C ALA A 20 7.36 -12.63 -12.08
N VAL A 21 6.85 -13.85 -11.92
CA VAL A 21 5.47 -14.11 -11.47
C VAL A 21 5.27 -13.59 -10.05
N ALA A 22 6.20 -13.85 -9.13
CA ALA A 22 6.13 -13.36 -7.76
C ALA A 22 6.05 -11.83 -7.68
N VAL A 23 6.87 -11.12 -8.46
CA VAL A 23 6.88 -9.65 -8.51
C VAL A 23 5.56 -9.10 -9.06
N VAL A 24 5.04 -9.70 -10.14
CA VAL A 24 3.76 -9.27 -10.74
C VAL A 24 2.59 -9.48 -9.77
N ILE A 25 2.53 -10.64 -9.10
CA ILE A 25 1.49 -10.91 -8.10
C ILE A 25 1.61 -9.97 -6.91
N ALA A 26 2.84 -9.71 -6.42
CA ALA A 26 3.06 -8.77 -5.31
C ALA A 26 2.59 -7.35 -5.66
N ALA A 27 2.89 -6.88 -6.87
CA ALA A 27 2.44 -5.57 -7.35
C ALA A 27 0.91 -5.50 -7.49
N ALA A 28 0.29 -6.51 -8.10
CA ALA A 28 -1.16 -6.57 -8.26
C ALA A 28 -1.89 -6.65 -6.91
N PHE A 29 -1.39 -7.48 -5.98
CA PHE A 29 -1.96 -7.60 -4.64
C PHE A 29 -1.80 -6.29 -3.85
N GLY A 30 -0.66 -5.62 -3.98
CA GLY A 30 -0.44 -4.29 -3.41
C GLY A 30 -1.46 -3.26 -3.88
N ALA A 31 -1.82 -3.28 -5.16
CA ALA A 31 -2.85 -2.38 -5.71
C ALA A 31 -4.25 -2.65 -5.14
N ILE A 32 -4.63 -3.93 -4.98
CA ILE A 32 -5.92 -4.31 -4.36
C ILE A 32 -5.98 -3.84 -2.91
N VAL A 33 -4.90 -4.05 -2.17
CA VAL A 33 -4.76 -3.58 -0.80
C VAL A 33 -4.88 -2.06 -0.72
N SER A 34 -4.17 -1.33 -1.60
CA SER A 34 -4.22 0.13 -1.61
C SER A 34 -5.62 0.63 -1.92
N SER A 35 -6.32 0.05 -2.89
CA SER A 35 -7.71 0.43 -3.21
C SER A 35 -8.67 0.15 -2.04
N LEU A 36 -8.55 -1.01 -1.38
CA LEU A 36 -9.34 -1.27 -0.17
C LEU A 36 -9.09 -0.22 0.91
N VAL A 37 -7.85 0.23 1.06
CA VAL A 37 -7.52 1.21 2.09
C VAL A 37 -7.93 2.63 1.68
N ASP A 38 -7.59 3.07 0.48
CA ASP A 38 -7.84 4.42 -0.01
C ASP A 38 -9.32 4.65 -0.34
N ASP A 39 -10.01 3.65 -0.90
CA ASP A 39 -11.37 3.81 -1.42
C ASP A 39 -12.45 3.31 -0.44
N VAL A 40 -12.11 2.45 0.52
CA VAL A 40 -13.09 1.90 1.48
C VAL A 40 -12.76 2.31 2.91
N ILE A 41 -11.60 1.93 3.42
CA ILE A 41 -11.21 2.18 4.83
C ILE A 41 -11.08 3.70 5.08
N THR A 42 -10.42 4.43 4.17
CA THR A 42 -10.17 5.87 4.35
C THR A 42 -11.46 6.69 4.41
N PRO A 43 -12.40 6.60 3.45
CA PRO A 43 -13.63 7.36 3.56
C PRO A 43 -14.54 6.89 4.71
N LEU A 44 -14.53 5.60 5.07
CA LEU A 44 -15.40 5.08 6.14
C LEU A 44 -14.86 5.32 7.56
N LEU A 45 -13.54 5.31 7.75
CA LEU A 45 -12.90 5.46 9.06
C LEU A 45 -12.15 6.79 9.20
N LEU A 46 -11.44 7.24 8.18
CA LEU A 46 -10.63 8.46 8.23
C LEU A 46 -11.46 9.72 8.06
N SER A 47 -12.46 9.78 7.17
CA SER A 47 -13.33 10.98 7.06
C SER A 47 -14.02 11.35 8.39
N PRO A 48 -14.73 10.42 9.07
CA PRO A 48 -15.31 10.71 10.39
C PRO A 48 -14.23 10.90 11.48
N ALA A 49 -13.09 10.23 11.42
CA ALA A 49 -12.00 10.43 12.37
C ALA A 49 -11.29 11.79 12.18
N MET A 50 -11.18 12.30 10.96
CA MET A 50 -10.59 13.61 10.65
C MET A 50 -11.51 14.76 11.04
N GLU A 51 -12.83 14.58 10.92
CA GLU A 51 -13.83 15.49 11.48
C GLU A 51 -13.85 15.45 13.02
N ALA A 52 -13.75 14.27 13.63
CA ALA A 52 -13.67 14.13 15.09
C ALA A 52 -12.34 14.66 15.68
N ALA A 53 -11.24 14.58 14.92
CA ALA A 53 -9.91 15.02 15.36
C ALA A 53 -9.56 16.47 14.96
N LYS A 54 -10.51 17.27 14.44
CA LYS A 54 -10.26 18.65 13.95
C LYS A 54 -9.07 18.74 12.97
N VAL A 55 -8.89 17.74 12.12
CA VAL A 55 -7.72 17.66 11.21
C VAL A 55 -7.79 18.66 10.05
N GLY A 56 -8.95 19.30 9.82
CA GLY A 56 -9.08 20.45 8.91
C GLY A 56 -8.19 21.66 9.26
N ASP A 57 -7.62 21.71 10.48
CA ASP A 57 -6.65 22.73 10.90
C ASP A 57 -5.18 22.28 10.81
N LEU A 58 -4.88 20.99 10.53
CA LEU A 58 -3.49 20.54 10.43
C LEU A 58 -2.82 20.98 9.13
N ASP A 59 -3.56 21.09 8.02
CA ASP A 59 -3.06 21.68 6.76
C ASP A 59 -2.73 23.19 6.89
N LYS A 60 -3.22 23.84 7.95
CA LYS A 60 -2.96 25.24 8.27
C LYS A 60 -1.84 25.44 9.29
N LEU A 61 -1.33 24.37 9.92
CA LEU A 61 -0.17 24.44 10.80
C LEU A 61 1.12 24.52 9.98
N ALA A 62 1.49 25.76 9.67
CA ALA A 62 2.78 26.12 9.11
C ALA A 62 3.59 26.86 10.20
N TRP A 63 4.74 26.29 10.57
CA TRP A 63 5.75 27.05 11.32
C TRP A 63 6.70 27.67 10.29
N GLY A 64 6.35 28.87 9.80
CA GLY A 64 7.10 29.52 8.72
C GLY A 64 7.04 28.74 7.40
N PRO A 65 8.15 28.60 6.63
CA PRO A 65 8.13 27.98 5.30
C PRO A 65 7.91 26.45 5.33
N VAL A 66 7.91 25.81 6.50
CA VAL A 66 7.82 24.35 6.61
C VAL A 66 6.41 23.91 6.98
N LYS A 67 5.74 23.30 6.01
CA LYS A 67 4.38 22.74 6.14
C LYS A 67 4.43 21.32 6.72
N TYR A 68 4.72 21.21 8.01
CA TYR A 68 4.76 19.91 8.70
C TYR A 68 3.39 19.22 8.79
N GLY A 69 2.29 19.97 8.66
CA GLY A 69 0.93 19.43 8.65
C GLY A 69 0.71 18.32 7.64
N LYS A 70 1.20 18.49 6.40
CA LYS A 70 1.08 17.46 5.35
C LYS A 70 1.88 16.20 5.67
N PHE A 71 3.04 16.34 6.29
CA PHE A 71 3.87 15.21 6.67
C PHE A 71 3.21 14.41 7.81
N ILE A 72 2.72 15.10 8.85
CA ILE A 72 2.03 14.46 9.97
C ILE A 72 0.75 13.77 9.51
N ALA A 73 -0.02 14.40 8.62
CA ALA A 73 -1.19 13.78 8.01
C ALA A 73 -0.82 12.51 7.22
N ALA A 74 0.28 12.53 6.46
CA ALA A 74 0.78 11.35 5.74
C ALA A 74 1.21 10.21 6.68
N VAL A 75 1.87 10.52 7.81
CA VAL A 75 2.26 9.53 8.81
C VAL A 75 1.03 8.90 9.48
N ILE A 76 0.03 9.71 9.86
CA ILE A 76 -1.22 9.21 10.43
C ILE A 76 -1.94 8.30 9.40
N LYS A 77 -2.02 8.73 8.14
CA LYS A 77 -2.57 7.92 7.05
C LYS A 77 -1.85 6.58 6.94
N PHE A 78 -0.52 6.57 6.97
CA PHE A 78 0.29 5.35 6.92
C PHE A 78 -0.03 4.39 8.08
N ILE A 79 -0.15 4.88 9.32
CA ILE A 79 -0.48 4.05 10.48
C ILE A 79 -1.87 3.41 10.33
N ILE A 80 -2.85 4.17 9.83
CA ILE A 80 -4.21 3.67 9.63
C ILE A 80 -4.25 2.63 8.52
N VAL A 81 -3.51 2.85 7.42
CA VAL A 81 -3.33 1.87 6.33
C VAL A 81 -2.73 0.57 6.86
N ALA A 82 -1.65 0.66 7.63
CA ALA A 82 -0.98 -0.50 8.22
C ALA A 82 -1.91 -1.29 9.17
N PHE A 83 -2.72 -0.57 9.96
CA PHE A 83 -3.69 -1.20 10.87
C PHE A 83 -4.86 -1.86 10.12
N ALA A 84 -5.35 -1.25 9.05
CA ALA A 84 -6.38 -1.84 8.20
C ALA A 84 -5.88 -3.11 7.50
N LEU A 85 -4.67 -3.07 6.96
CA LEU A 85 -3.97 -4.23 6.41
C LEU A 85 -3.85 -5.37 7.43
N PHE A 86 -3.48 -5.04 8.66
CA PHE A 86 -3.42 -6.00 9.76
C PHE A 86 -4.78 -6.66 10.02
N LEU A 87 -5.87 -5.90 10.02
CA LEU A 87 -7.22 -6.44 10.19
C LEU A 87 -7.61 -7.38 9.04
N VAL A 88 -7.28 -7.03 7.80
CA VAL A 88 -7.55 -7.88 6.63
C VAL A 88 -6.80 -9.20 6.74
N VAL A 89 -5.49 -9.18 6.97
CA VAL A 89 -4.68 -10.41 7.13
C VAL A 89 -5.17 -11.25 8.31
N LYS A 90 -5.57 -10.60 9.41
CA LYS A 90 -6.14 -11.28 10.58
C LYS A 90 -7.49 -11.92 10.24
N ALA A 91 -8.34 -11.27 9.45
CA ALA A 91 -9.62 -11.83 9.01
C ALA A 91 -9.41 -13.05 8.10
N THR A 92 -8.54 -12.98 7.10
CA THR A 92 -8.23 -14.12 6.21
C THR A 92 -7.64 -15.30 6.99
N SER A 93 -6.79 -15.02 7.99
CA SER A 93 -6.22 -16.03 8.89
C SER A 93 -7.27 -16.68 9.81
N LYS A 94 -8.37 -15.97 10.11
CA LYS A 94 -9.50 -16.47 10.92
C LYS A 94 -10.49 -17.31 10.12
N ILE A 95 -10.56 -17.11 8.81
CA ILE A 95 -11.43 -17.87 7.90
C ILE A 95 -10.77 -19.21 7.50
N THR A 96 -9.44 -19.24 7.49
CA THR A 96 -8.65 -20.44 7.11
C THR A 96 -8.37 -21.38 8.30
N LYS A 97 -8.61 -20.94 9.54
CA LYS A 97 -8.55 -21.75 10.77
C LYS A 97 -9.94 -22.16 11.21
#